data_AF-A0AAD2E8D7-F1
#
_entry.id   AF-A0AAD2E8D7-F1
#
_cell.length_a   1.000
_cell.length_b   1.000
_cell.length_c   1.000
_cell.angle_alpha   90.00
_cell.angle_beta   90.00
_cell.angle_gamma   90.00
#
_symmetry.space_group_name_H-M   'P 1'
#
loop_
_entity.id
_entity.type
_entity.pdbx_description
1 polymer ?
#
loop_
_entity_poly.entity_id
_entity_poly.type
_entity_poly.pdbx_seq_one_letter_code
_entity_poly.pdbx_strand_id
1 'polypeptide(L)'
;MEIYCSYGVGIPTERSYVYKQSPSGCQAPDMEIYCSYGVGIPTERSSADGSDNGCLKGGVFFVGGDESVPVLSAGFMCTKGWRGKTQFNPSGISTYIREYKHKSPANLLEGRGSESGAHVDILGNVALIEDVLRVAAGTSGSELGRDRIYSDIMKMSKKINIPLRLKIKRFCLRV
;
A
#
# COMPACT_ATOMS: atom_id res chain seq x y z
N MET A 1 -0.21 -10.16 -22.64
CA MET A 1 -0.61 -10.16 -21.21
C MET A 1 0.12 -9.02 -20.54
N GLU A 2 -0.58 -8.25 -19.70
CA GLU A 2 -0.05 -7.10 -18.97
C GLU A 2 -0.61 -7.13 -17.54
N ILE A 3 0.11 -6.58 -16.57
CA ILE A 3 -0.31 -6.47 -15.17
C ILE A 3 -0.64 -5.00 -14.88
N TYR A 4 -1.84 -4.74 -14.39
CA TYR A 4 -2.29 -3.40 -14.00
C TYR A 4 -2.52 -3.37 -12.50
N CYS A 5 -1.85 -2.45 -11.81
CA CYS A 5 -1.99 -2.27 -10.37
C CYS A 5 -2.71 -0.98 -10.09
N SER A 6 -4.00 -1.11 -9.83
CA SER A 6 -4.93 -0.02 -9.59
C SER A 6 -5.24 0.10 -8.11
N TYR A 7 -4.91 1.23 -7.48
CA TYR A 7 -5.17 1.46 -6.05
C TYR A 7 -5.34 2.93 -5.69
N GLY A 8 -6.06 3.17 -4.60
CA GLY A 8 -6.34 4.49 -4.07
C GLY A 8 -5.15 5.06 -3.30
N VAL A 9 -4.99 6.38 -3.35
CA VAL A 9 -3.95 7.10 -2.60
C VAL A 9 -4.45 8.43 -2.08
N GLY A 10 -3.78 8.96 -1.06
CA GLY A 10 -4.05 10.30 -0.53
C GLY A 10 -5.01 10.32 0.65
N ILE A 11 -5.33 9.17 1.24
CA ILE A 11 -6.14 9.06 2.45
C ILE A 11 -5.25 8.58 3.60
N PRO A 12 -5.40 9.12 4.82
CA PRO A 12 -4.77 8.55 6.01
C PRO A 12 -5.24 7.10 6.23
N THR A 13 -4.28 6.18 6.32
CA THR A 13 -4.49 4.75 6.53
C THR A 13 -3.71 4.29 7.74
N GLU A 14 -4.33 3.43 8.54
CA GLU A 14 -3.73 2.90 9.76
C GLU A 14 -2.47 2.08 9.45
N ARG A 15 -1.40 2.33 10.22
CA ARG A 15 -0.10 1.65 10.11
C ARG A 15 0.22 0.81 11.33
N SER A 16 -0.12 1.34 12.51
CA SER A 16 0.12 0.65 13.78
C SER A 16 -0.67 1.26 14.91
N TYR A 17 -0.79 0.47 15.98
CA TYR A 17 -1.58 0.80 17.15
C TYR A 17 -0.67 0.81 18.39
N VAL A 18 -0.94 1.74 19.29
CA VAL A 18 -0.31 1.91 20.59
C VAL A 18 -1.38 1.62 21.63
N TYR A 19 -1.19 0.53 22.37
CA TYR A 19 -2.11 0.14 23.44
C TYR A 19 -1.56 0.59 24.79
N LYS A 20 -2.44 1.16 25.63
CA LYS A 20 -2.12 1.44 27.04
C LYS A 20 -2.51 0.24 27.89
N GLN A 21 -1.61 -0.20 28.75
CA GLN A 21 -1.91 -1.23 29.74
C GLN A 21 -2.95 -0.69 30.74
N SER A 22 -4.03 -1.45 30.97
CA SER A 22 -5.09 -1.04 31.90
C SER A 22 -4.59 -1.12 33.36
N PRO A 23 -4.86 -0.10 34.21
CA PRO A 23 -4.50 -0.13 35.64
C PRO A 23 -5.29 -1.17 36.43
N SER A 24 -6.51 -1.49 36.01
CA SER A 24 -7.23 -2.67 36.50
C SER A 24 -6.63 -3.87 35.78
N GLY A 25 -5.79 -4.62 36.47
CA GLY A 25 -5.18 -5.84 35.96
C GLY A 25 -6.21 -6.87 35.55
N CYS A 26 -6.77 -6.72 34.35
CA CYS A 26 -7.27 -7.85 33.59
C CYS A 26 -6.02 -8.67 33.25
N GLN A 27 -5.68 -9.62 34.13
CA GLN A 27 -4.74 -10.69 33.84
C GLN A 27 -5.30 -11.47 32.66
N ALA A 28 -5.01 -11.03 31.43
CA ALA A 28 -4.98 -11.93 30.30
C ALA A 28 -3.71 -12.77 30.50
N PRO A 29 -3.80 -14.06 30.90
CA PRO A 29 -2.64 -14.77 31.45
C PRO A 29 -1.51 -14.98 30.46
N ASP A 30 -1.74 -14.81 29.15
CA ASP A 30 -0.76 -15.17 28.10
C ASP A 30 -0.77 -14.21 26.89
N MET A 31 -1.04 -12.91 27.09
CA MET A 31 -0.94 -11.96 25.97
C MET A 31 0.48 -11.38 25.89
N GLU A 32 1.37 -12.11 25.21
CA GLU A 32 2.67 -11.59 24.78
C GLU A 32 2.43 -10.45 23.77
N ILE A 33 2.65 -9.20 24.19
CA ILE A 33 2.47 -8.04 23.31
C ILE A 33 3.61 -8.05 22.28
N TYR A 34 3.34 -8.58 21.09
CA TYR A 34 4.21 -8.44 19.93
C TYR A 34 4.09 -7.01 19.39
N CYS A 35 4.94 -6.12 19.86
CA CYS A 35 5.23 -4.89 19.12
C CYS A 35 5.89 -5.28 17.79
N SER A 36 5.14 -5.22 16.70
CA SER A 36 5.65 -5.44 15.34
C SER A 36 6.49 -4.25 14.87
N TYR A 37 7.56 -3.97 15.60
CA TYR A 37 8.58 -2.98 15.25
C TYR A 37 9.95 -3.57 15.56
N GLY A 38 10.89 -3.33 14.64
CA GLY A 38 12.23 -3.92 14.65
C GLY A 38 12.92 -3.80 16.02
N VAL A 39 13.58 -4.89 16.39
CA VAL A 39 14.44 -4.97 17.58
C VAL A 39 15.43 -3.81 17.58
N GLY A 40 15.45 -3.01 18.66
CA GLY A 40 16.48 -2.00 18.92
C GLY A 40 16.12 -0.54 18.62
N ILE A 41 14.86 -0.21 18.32
CA ILE A 41 14.42 1.20 18.27
C ILE A 41 13.82 1.58 19.64
N PRO A 42 14.36 2.59 20.34
CA PRO A 42 13.76 3.07 21.59
C PRO A 42 12.35 3.56 21.30
N THR A 43 11.36 2.89 21.89
CA THR A 43 9.97 3.32 21.86
C THR A 43 9.84 4.53 22.78
N GLU A 44 9.68 5.71 22.19
CA GLU A 44 9.17 6.85 22.91
C GLU A 44 7.81 6.43 23.47
N ARG A 45 7.67 6.46 24.80
CA ARG A 45 6.40 6.32 25.50
C ARG A 45 5.56 7.54 25.12
N SER A 46 5.00 7.53 23.90
CA SER A 46 4.00 8.49 23.47
C SER A 46 2.74 8.13 24.22
N SER A 47 2.56 8.81 25.35
CA SER A 47 1.28 8.87 26.05
C SER A 47 0.19 9.22 25.04
N ALA A 48 -0.94 8.53 25.09
CA ALA A 48 -2.14 8.92 24.35
C ALA A 48 -2.69 10.30 24.76
N ASP A 49 -2.04 10.96 25.74
CA ASP A 49 -2.19 12.38 25.99
C ASP A 49 -1.46 13.18 24.91
N GLY A 50 -2.21 13.46 23.84
CA GLY A 50 -2.17 14.71 23.07
C GLY A 50 -0.84 15.45 22.97
N SER A 51 0.27 14.78 22.63
CA SER A 51 1.40 15.51 22.07
C SER A 51 1.08 15.77 20.59
N ASP A 52 0.92 17.04 20.23
CA ASP A 52 0.68 17.58 18.87
C ASP A 52 1.81 17.29 17.85
N ASN A 53 2.54 16.18 18.04
CA ASN A 53 3.59 15.73 17.15
C ASN A 53 3.04 14.64 16.22
N GLY A 54 2.30 15.08 15.20
CA GLY A 54 2.15 14.46 13.88
C GLY A 54 1.89 12.95 13.80
N CYS A 55 0.70 12.59 13.28
CA CYS A 55 0.28 11.24 12.86
C CYS A 55 -0.21 10.25 13.92
N LEU A 56 -0.11 10.52 15.23
CA LEU A 56 -0.74 9.71 16.28
C LEU A 56 -2.12 10.28 16.66
N LYS A 57 -3.21 9.54 16.43
CA LYS A 57 -4.57 9.91 16.87
C LYS A 57 -5.25 8.74 17.55
N GLY A 58 -5.69 8.91 18.80
CA GLY A 58 -6.40 7.86 19.54
C GLY A 58 -5.60 6.56 19.72
N GLY A 59 -4.26 6.64 19.75
CA GLY A 59 -3.39 5.46 19.80
C GLY A 59 -3.09 4.85 18.43
N VAL A 60 -3.53 5.43 17.32
CA VAL A 60 -3.28 4.91 15.96
C VAL A 60 -2.31 5.81 15.21
N PHE A 61 -1.27 5.22 14.62
CA PHE A 61 -0.38 5.89 13.68
C PHE A 61 -0.90 5.74 12.25
N PHE A 62 -0.90 6.84 11.50
CA PHE A 62 -1.37 6.86 10.12
C PHE A 62 -0.23 7.07 9.11
N VAL A 63 -0.41 6.49 7.92
CA VAL A 63 0.41 6.71 6.72
C VAL A 63 -0.50 6.94 5.51
N GLY A 64 0.05 7.31 4.36
CA GLY A 64 -0.75 7.38 3.14
C GLY A 64 -1.21 6.00 2.66
N GLY A 65 -2.47 5.92 2.22
CA GLY A 65 -3.11 4.75 1.61
C GLY A 65 -4.50 5.09 1.08
N ASP A 66 -5.39 4.11 1.12
CA ASP A 66 -6.78 4.18 0.68
C ASP A 66 -7.78 4.07 1.85
N GLU A 67 -7.42 4.54 3.05
CA GLU A 67 -8.12 4.33 4.33
C GLU A 67 -7.85 2.97 5.00
N SER A 68 -7.73 1.88 4.24
CA SER A 68 -7.55 0.52 4.79
C SER A 68 -6.18 -0.10 4.52
N VAL A 69 -5.66 0.06 3.31
CA VAL A 69 -4.43 -0.54 2.81
C VAL A 69 -3.38 0.56 2.58
N PRO A 70 -2.23 0.51 3.27
CA PRO A 70 -1.16 1.46 3.04
C PRO A 70 -0.62 1.40 1.61
N VAL A 71 -0.21 2.55 1.05
CA VAL A 71 0.39 2.64 -0.30
C VAL A 71 1.52 1.63 -0.49
N LEU A 72 2.33 1.41 0.55
CA LEU A 72 3.43 0.45 0.49
C LEU A 72 2.92 -0.98 0.22
N SER A 73 1.83 -1.39 0.85
CA SER A 73 1.24 -2.71 0.65
C SER A 73 0.65 -2.83 -0.77
N ALA A 74 -0.14 -1.83 -1.19
CA ALA A 74 -0.81 -1.85 -2.49
C ALA A 74 0.15 -1.74 -3.69
N GLY A 75 1.22 -0.94 -3.57
CA GLY A 75 2.05 -0.54 -4.71
C GLY A 75 3.42 -1.21 -4.83
N PHE A 76 3.94 -1.84 -3.76
CA PHE A 76 5.35 -2.26 -3.73
C PHE A 76 5.68 -3.32 -4.79
N MET A 77 4.83 -4.33 -4.96
CA MET A 77 5.08 -5.39 -5.93
C MET A 77 5.14 -4.83 -7.35
N CYS A 78 4.21 -3.97 -7.74
CA CYS A 78 4.14 -3.42 -9.08
C CYS A 78 5.25 -2.41 -9.38
N THR A 79 5.76 -1.77 -8.33
CA THR A 79 6.88 -0.84 -8.40
C THR A 79 8.21 -1.56 -8.54
N LYS A 80 8.42 -2.67 -7.81
CA LYS A 80 9.73 -3.32 -7.69
C LYS A 80 9.70 -4.83 -7.88
N GLY A 81 8.79 -5.53 -7.20
CA GLY A 81 8.71 -6.99 -7.24
C GLY A 81 8.50 -7.53 -8.65
N TRP A 82 7.45 -7.07 -9.33
CA TRP A 82 7.05 -7.49 -10.67
C TRP A 82 7.59 -6.62 -11.79
N ARG A 83 8.38 -5.58 -11.46
CA ARG A 83 8.90 -4.66 -12.47
C ARG A 83 10.03 -5.31 -13.27
N GLY A 84 9.77 -5.61 -14.54
CA GLY A 84 10.70 -6.29 -15.43
C GLY A 84 10.84 -7.78 -15.11
N LYS A 85 11.92 -8.41 -15.60
CA LYS A 85 12.18 -9.83 -15.36
C LYS A 85 12.82 -10.05 -14.01
N THR A 86 12.03 -10.56 -13.06
CA THR A 86 12.46 -10.84 -11.68
C THR A 86 12.08 -12.26 -11.28
N GLN A 87 12.48 -12.72 -10.09
CA GLN A 87 11.98 -13.98 -9.54
C GLN A 87 10.47 -13.97 -9.24
N PHE A 88 9.88 -12.78 -9.06
CA PHE A 88 8.44 -12.61 -8.81
C PHE A 88 7.65 -12.37 -10.11
N ASN A 89 8.33 -12.04 -11.21
CA ASN A 89 7.77 -11.97 -12.56
C ASN A 89 8.76 -12.61 -13.56
N PRO A 90 8.85 -13.95 -13.59
CA PRO A 90 9.82 -14.66 -14.43
C PRO A 90 9.60 -14.46 -15.93
N SER A 91 8.35 -14.23 -16.33
CA SER A 91 7.96 -13.97 -17.72
C SER A 91 8.26 -12.53 -18.16
N GLY A 92 8.60 -11.64 -17.23
CA GLY A 92 8.85 -10.23 -17.52
C GLY A 92 7.64 -9.51 -18.09
N ILE A 93 6.43 -9.89 -17.65
CA ILE A 93 5.18 -9.28 -18.09
C ILE A 93 5.20 -7.78 -17.77
N SER A 94 4.86 -6.94 -18.75
CA SER A 94 4.75 -5.48 -18.56
C SER A 94 3.79 -5.17 -17.42
N THR A 95 4.24 -4.33 -16.48
CA THR A 95 3.50 -3.98 -15.27
C THR A 95 3.33 -2.46 -15.22
N TYR A 96 2.09 -2.00 -15.02
CA TYR A 96 1.73 -0.59 -14.96
C TYR A 96 1.06 -0.25 -13.63
N ILE A 97 1.39 0.92 -13.10
CA ILE A 97 0.82 1.45 -11.86
C ILE A 97 -0.23 2.51 -12.19
N ARG A 98 -1.42 2.38 -11.62
CA ARG A 98 -2.52 3.34 -11.75
C ARG A 98 -2.98 3.77 -10.36
N GLU A 99 -2.43 4.88 -9.88
CA GLU A 99 -2.90 5.48 -8.64
C GLU A 99 -4.13 6.36 -8.90
N TYR A 100 -5.07 6.33 -7.96
CA TYR A 100 -6.28 7.16 -7.95
C TYR A 100 -6.24 8.05 -6.72
N LYS A 101 -5.91 9.33 -6.93
CA LYS A 101 -5.83 10.31 -5.85
C LYS A 101 -7.24 10.61 -5.35
N HIS A 102 -7.50 10.34 -4.07
CA HIS A 102 -8.77 10.63 -3.45
C HIS A 102 -9.08 12.12 -3.52
N LYS A 103 -10.30 12.43 -3.94
CA LYS A 103 -10.94 13.74 -3.79
C LYS A 103 -12.24 13.54 -3.03
N SER A 104 -12.40 14.29 -1.94
CA SER A 104 -13.63 14.27 -1.17
C SER A 104 -14.77 14.85 -2.02
N PRO A 105 -15.99 14.30 -1.92
CA PRO A 105 -17.15 14.83 -2.63
C PRO A 105 -17.36 16.30 -2.28
N ALA A 106 -17.68 17.12 -3.28
CA ALA A 106 -17.82 18.56 -3.10
C ALA A 106 -19.06 18.91 -2.26
N ASN A 107 -20.10 18.06 -2.31
CA ASN A 107 -21.38 18.26 -1.64
C ASN A 107 -21.99 16.91 -1.19
N LEU A 108 -22.90 16.95 -0.19
CA LEU A 108 -23.61 15.78 0.33
C LEU A 108 -24.42 15.01 -0.73
N LEU A 109 -24.87 15.69 -1.79
CA LEU A 109 -25.63 15.10 -2.90
C LEU A 109 -24.77 14.22 -3.82
N GLU A 110 -23.45 14.35 -3.78
CA GLU A 110 -22.50 13.55 -4.58
C GLU A 110 -22.26 12.15 -3.97
N GLY A 111 -22.87 11.87 -2.81
CA GLY A 111 -22.79 10.58 -2.13
C GLY A 111 -21.35 10.20 -1.81
N ARG A 112 -20.90 9.05 -2.32
CA ARG A 112 -19.56 8.49 -2.09
C ARG A 112 -18.44 9.17 -2.89
N GLY A 113 -18.78 10.09 -3.80
CA GLY A 113 -17.83 10.84 -4.62
C GLY A 113 -17.33 10.06 -5.84
N SER A 114 -17.47 10.66 -7.02
CA SER A 114 -17.09 10.06 -8.32
C SER A 114 -15.56 9.91 -8.52
N GLU A 115 -14.78 10.59 -7.67
CA GLU A 115 -13.32 10.57 -7.67
C GLU A 115 -12.75 10.06 -6.33
N SER A 116 -13.53 9.29 -5.56
CA SER A 116 -13.05 8.72 -4.30
C SER A 116 -11.96 7.67 -4.55
N GLY A 117 -10.87 7.76 -3.80
CA GLY A 117 -9.82 6.76 -3.72
C GLY A 117 -9.88 5.92 -2.44
N ALA A 118 -11.02 5.89 -1.74
CA ALA A 118 -11.18 5.10 -0.53
C ALA A 118 -11.37 3.62 -0.87
N HIS A 119 -10.95 2.73 0.03
CA HIS A 119 -10.77 1.30 -0.23
C HIS A 119 -11.97 0.65 -0.90
N VAL A 120 -13.18 0.96 -0.43
CA VAL A 120 -14.44 0.43 -0.99
C VAL A 120 -14.97 1.33 -2.11
N ASP A 121 -14.93 2.65 -1.92
CA ASP A 121 -15.56 3.60 -2.85
C ASP A 121 -14.79 3.78 -4.16
N ILE A 122 -13.53 3.31 -4.23
CA ILE A 122 -12.73 3.31 -5.46
C ILE A 122 -13.41 2.55 -6.60
N LEU A 123 -14.28 1.57 -6.31
CA LEU A 123 -15.07 0.86 -7.33
C LEU A 123 -16.05 1.79 -8.07
N GLY A 124 -16.45 2.90 -7.45
CA GLY A 124 -17.25 3.97 -8.07
C GLY A 124 -16.41 5.07 -8.71
N ASN A 125 -15.09 4.98 -8.69
CA ASN A 125 -14.19 5.99 -9.24
C ASN A 125 -14.25 5.99 -10.78
N VAL A 126 -14.67 7.11 -11.36
CA VAL A 126 -14.87 7.22 -12.82
C VAL A 126 -13.59 6.94 -13.60
N ALA A 127 -12.43 7.41 -13.11
CA ALA A 127 -11.16 7.15 -13.78
C ALA A 127 -10.76 5.67 -13.69
N LEU A 128 -11.10 4.97 -12.60
CA LEU A 128 -10.84 3.52 -12.48
C LEU A 128 -11.70 2.75 -13.46
N ILE A 129 -12.99 3.07 -13.49
CA ILE A 129 -13.96 2.43 -14.39
C ILE A 129 -13.53 2.66 -15.84
N GLU A 130 -13.15 3.89 -16.21
CA GLU A 130 -12.62 4.21 -17.53
C GLU A 130 -11.38 3.38 -17.88
N ASP A 131 -10.40 3.29 -16.98
CA ASP A 131 -9.20 2.49 -17.18
C ASP A 131 -9.55 1.01 -17.41
N VAL A 132 -10.43 0.43 -16.59
CA VAL A 132 -10.89 -0.97 -16.71
C VAL A 132 -11.61 -1.21 -18.03
N LEU A 133 -12.52 -0.31 -18.43
CA LEU A 133 -13.26 -0.41 -19.69
C LEU A 133 -12.34 -0.33 -20.90
N ARG A 134 -11.35 0.57 -20.87
CA ARG A 134 -10.35 0.69 -21.95
C ARG A 134 -9.50 -0.56 -22.08
N VAL A 135 -9.02 -1.12 -20.95
CA VAL A 135 -8.27 -2.39 -20.97
C VAL A 135 -9.15 -3.53 -21.49
N ALA A 136 -10.41 -3.63 -21.06
CA ALA A 136 -11.36 -4.63 -21.55
C ALA A 136 -11.65 -4.50 -23.06
N ALA A 137 -11.63 -3.26 -23.58
CA ALA A 137 -11.74 -2.97 -25.01
C ALA A 137 -10.46 -3.24 -25.82
N GLY A 138 -9.38 -3.71 -25.18
CA GLY A 138 -8.11 -4.06 -25.84
C GLY A 138 -7.06 -2.95 -25.87
N THR A 139 -7.28 -1.85 -25.15
CA THR A 139 -6.26 -0.78 -25.00
C THR A 139 -5.06 -1.31 -24.22
N SER A 140 -3.86 -1.11 -24.76
CA SER A 140 -2.62 -1.49 -24.09
C SER A 140 -2.22 -0.50 -22.99
N GLY A 141 -1.36 -0.93 -22.07
CA GLY A 141 -0.96 -0.07 -20.95
C GLY A 141 -0.14 1.14 -21.39
N SER A 142 0.53 1.05 -22.55
CA SER A 142 1.18 2.20 -23.18
C SER A 142 0.19 3.24 -23.69
N GLU A 143 -0.94 2.81 -24.27
CA GLU A 143 -2.00 3.69 -24.78
C GLU A 143 -2.84 4.29 -23.65
N LEU A 144 -2.96 3.58 -22.53
CA LEU A 144 -3.63 4.06 -21.31
C LEU A 144 -2.84 5.17 -20.57
N GLY A 145 -1.63 5.50 -21.04
CA GLY A 145 -0.77 6.54 -20.47
C GLY A 145 0.31 6.04 -19.51
N ARG A 146 0.65 4.73 -19.55
CA ARG A 146 1.68 4.10 -18.70
C ARG A 146 1.40 4.32 -17.20
N ASP A 147 2.47 4.45 -16.40
CA ASP A 147 2.41 4.65 -14.96
C ASP A 147 1.84 6.02 -14.60
N ARG A 148 0.80 6.03 -13.76
CA ARG A 148 0.25 7.21 -13.09
C ARG A 148 0.51 7.09 -11.60
N ILE A 149 1.45 7.88 -11.07
CA ILE A 149 1.93 7.81 -9.69
C ILE A 149 1.85 9.21 -9.06
N TYR A 150 1.20 9.32 -7.92
CA TYR A 150 1.09 10.51 -7.08
C TYR A 150 1.82 10.35 -5.74
N SER A 151 1.97 9.12 -5.26
CA SER A 151 2.58 8.79 -3.97
C SER A 151 4.11 8.71 -4.03
N ASP A 152 4.72 8.61 -2.85
CA ASP A 152 6.16 8.39 -2.70
C ASP A 152 6.58 6.91 -2.86
N ILE A 153 5.74 6.04 -3.43
CA ILE A 153 6.02 4.59 -3.56
C ILE A 153 7.35 4.28 -4.25
N MET A 154 7.76 5.10 -5.22
CA MET A 154 9.06 4.98 -5.90
C MET A 154 10.23 5.20 -4.94
N LYS A 155 10.09 6.11 -3.97
CA LYS A 155 11.12 6.35 -2.93
C LYS A 155 11.06 5.26 -1.86
N MET A 156 9.87 4.85 -1.44
CA MET A 156 9.69 3.80 -0.44
C MET A 156 10.26 2.46 -0.90
N SER A 157 9.97 2.06 -2.14
CA SER A 157 10.45 0.80 -2.72
C SER A 157 11.97 0.70 -2.84
N LYS A 158 12.67 1.84 -3.02
CA LYS A 158 14.14 1.89 -3.03
C LYS A 158 14.74 1.51 -1.67
N LYS A 159 14.05 1.81 -0.56
CA LYS A 159 14.53 1.52 0.81
C LYS A 159 14.42 0.04 1.18
N ILE A 160 13.57 -0.73 0.49
CA ILE A 160 13.34 -2.14 0.80
C ILE A 160 14.26 -3.01 -0.06
N ASN A 161 15.18 -3.73 0.56
CA ASN A 161 16.08 -4.62 -0.16
C ASN A 161 15.53 -6.04 -0.20
N ILE A 162 15.14 -6.50 -1.39
CA ILE A 162 14.76 -7.89 -1.65
C ILE A 162 15.57 -8.43 -2.82
N PRO A 163 15.96 -9.72 -2.80
CA PRO A 163 16.56 -10.33 -3.98
C PRO A 163 15.55 -10.25 -5.14
N LEU A 164 15.99 -9.86 -6.33
CA LEU A 164 15.13 -9.80 -7.52
C LEU A 164 15.49 -10.85 -8.57
N ARG A 165 16.67 -11.46 -8.48
CA ARG A 165 17.11 -12.54 -9.37
C ARG A 165 16.98 -13.88 -8.67
N LEU A 166 16.51 -14.87 -9.42
CA LEU A 166 16.59 -16.27 -9.00
C LEU A 166 18.07 -16.64 -8.84
N LYS A 167 18.45 -17.04 -7.62
CA LYS A 167 19.72 -17.74 -7.40
C LYS A 167 19.57 -19.15 -7.94
N ILE A 168 19.83 -19.34 -9.22
CA ILE A 168 19.95 -20.69 -9.78
C ILE A 168 21.18 -21.31 -9.13
N LYS A 169 20.99 -22.14 -8.10
CA LYS A 169 22.00 -23.11 -7.70
C LYS A 169 22.14 -24.05 -8.89
N ARG A 170 23.18 -23.87 -9.71
CA ARG A 170 23.57 -24.87 -10.70
C ARG A 170 23.89 -26.14 -9.92
N PHE A 171 22.93 -27.05 -9.80
CA PHE A 171 23.23 -28.45 -9.53
C PHE A 171 23.93 -28.93 -10.79
N CYS A 172 25.26 -28.87 -10.77
CA CYS A 172 26.09 -29.54 -11.74
C CYS A 172 25.85 -31.02 -11.48
N LEU A 173 24.94 -31.63 -12.24
CA LEU A 173 24.90 -33.08 -12.42
C LEU A 173 26.25 -33.44 -13.02
N ARG A 174 27.20 -33.83 -12.16
CA ARG A 174 28.38 -34.59 -12.58
C ARG A 174 27.82 -35.93 -13.05
N VAL A 175 27.75 -36.08 -14.37
CA VAL A 175 27.67 -37.38 -15.03
C VAL A 175 29.07 -37.98 -15.03
#